data_AF-A0A428MNX4-F1
#
_entry.id   AF-A0A428MNX4-F1
#
_cell.length_a   1.000
_cell.length_b   1.000
_cell.length_c   1.000
_cell.angle_alpha   90.00
_cell.angle_beta   90.00
_cell.angle_gamma   90.00
#
_symmetry.space_group_name_H-M   'P 1'
#
loop_
_entity.id
_entity.type
_entity.pdbx_description
1 polymer ?
#
loop_
_entity_poly.entity_id
_entity_poly.type
_entity_poly.pdbx_seq_one_letter_code
_entity_poly.pdbx_strand_id
1 'polypeptide(L)'
;METNAGKTIRHKWPREAHRLVQRAVRTTDKTSKAVLLHSQLEELTGHGSHACWRFLQRYGITRPGTGKRRCWDDPGIVDFVMEHGYSAASEKFGCSRKALYSFMQRQQRGIGHCSGQYGLNQLRKLLSVRVETIQYWISAGYLEASQQVYGGKTTYVVSDDQLRRFLTREAANMVPLRRFPEKRAEFLSTYLYDEKHMNLGLLRTRESKKEGEAYREYMESNRGEDSLADVD
;
A
#
# COMPACT_ATOMS: atom_id res chain seq x y z
N MET A 1 -1.72 -28.81 11.19
CA MET A 1 -2.51 -27.67 10.69
C MET A 1 -1.76 -27.07 9.50
N GLU A 2 -2.03 -27.57 8.30
CA GLU A 2 -1.35 -27.11 7.08
C GLU A 2 -2.25 -26.15 6.32
N THR A 3 -1.86 -24.87 6.30
CA THR A 3 -2.48 -23.86 5.45
C THR A 3 -1.98 -24.04 4.03
N ASN A 4 -2.70 -24.84 3.23
CA ASN A 4 -2.38 -25.03 1.82
C ASN A 4 -2.71 -23.76 1.03
N ALA A 5 -1.65 -23.09 0.59
CA ALA A 5 -1.70 -21.94 -0.30
C ALA A 5 -2.18 -22.34 -1.71
N GLY A 6 -3.21 -21.66 -2.18
CA GLY A 6 -3.22 -21.09 -3.53
C GLY A 6 -3.31 -22.00 -4.76
N LYS A 7 -3.58 -23.31 -4.66
CA LYS A 7 -4.07 -24.07 -5.83
C LYS A 7 -5.59 -23.98 -5.88
N THR A 8 -6.14 -23.33 -6.90
CA THR A 8 -7.58 -23.38 -7.20
C THR A 8 -7.94 -24.79 -7.63
N ILE A 9 -8.21 -25.66 -6.65
CA ILE A 9 -8.73 -27.00 -6.90
C ILE A 9 -10.03 -26.83 -7.68
N ARG A 10 -10.05 -27.30 -8.94
CA ARG A 10 -11.28 -27.37 -9.73
C ARG A 10 -12.12 -28.51 -9.18
N HIS A 11 -13.02 -28.18 -8.25
CA HIS A 11 -13.99 -29.11 -7.71
C HIS A 11 -14.87 -29.67 -8.83
N LYS A 12 -14.93 -30.99 -8.97
CA LYS A 12 -15.89 -31.69 -9.85
C LYS A 12 -17.22 -31.77 -9.10
N TRP A 13 -18.26 -31.15 -9.66
CA TRP A 13 -19.57 -31.09 -9.01
C TRP A 13 -20.46 -32.24 -9.52
N PRO A 14 -21.02 -33.09 -8.64
CA PRO A 14 -21.89 -34.18 -9.05
C PRO A 14 -23.20 -33.64 -9.66
N ARG A 15 -23.87 -34.46 -10.47
CA ARG A 15 -25.15 -34.07 -11.12
C ARG A 15 -26.24 -33.74 -10.10
N GLU A 16 -26.22 -34.40 -8.94
CA GLU A 16 -27.17 -34.18 -7.85
C GLU A 16 -27.05 -32.79 -7.24
N ALA A 17 -25.82 -32.29 -7.06
CA ALA A 17 -25.57 -30.92 -6.60
C ALA A 17 -26.16 -29.88 -7.57
N HIS A 18 -26.06 -30.12 -8.88
CA HIS A 18 -26.67 -29.24 -9.88
C HIS A 18 -28.21 -29.27 -9.82
N ARG A 19 -28.81 -30.46 -9.65
CA ARG A 19 -30.28 -30.60 -9.52
C ARG A 19 -30.80 -29.89 -8.27
N LEU A 20 -30.08 -30.02 -7.15
CA LEU A 20 -30.42 -29.38 -5.88
C LEU A 20 -30.44 -27.86 -6.02
N VAL A 21 -29.40 -27.28 -6.61
CA VAL A 21 -29.33 -25.83 -6.83
C VAL A 21 -30.34 -25.36 -7.86
N GLN A 22 -30.57 -26.10 -8.94
CA GLN A 22 -31.59 -25.76 -9.94
C GLN A 22 -33.01 -25.73 -9.36
N ARG A 23 -33.35 -26.67 -8.47
CA ARG A 23 -34.63 -26.68 -7.75
C ARG A 23 -34.77 -25.43 -6.88
N ALA A 24 -33.70 -25.06 -6.17
CA ALA A 24 -33.68 -23.88 -5.33
C ALA A 24 -33.79 -22.56 -6.12
N VAL A 25 -33.13 -22.46 -7.27
CA VAL A 25 -33.19 -21.27 -8.15
C VAL A 25 -34.59 -21.05 -8.72
N ARG A 26 -35.33 -22.13 -8.99
CA ARG A 26 -36.73 -22.06 -9.44
C ARG A 26 -37.70 -21.59 -8.34
N THR A 27 -37.27 -21.62 -7.08
CA THR A 27 -38.09 -21.19 -5.95
C THR A 27 -37.82 -19.70 -5.66
N THR A 28 -38.86 -18.93 -5.34
CA THR A 28 -38.77 -17.49 -5.06
C THR A 28 -37.91 -17.16 -3.82
N ASP A 29 -37.74 -18.11 -2.90
CA ASP A 29 -37.00 -17.98 -1.62
C ASP A 29 -35.48 -18.25 -1.71
N LYS A 30 -34.85 -18.04 -2.87
CA LYS A 30 -33.44 -18.41 -3.13
C LYS A 30 -32.43 -17.89 -2.10
N THR A 31 -32.67 -16.71 -1.51
CA THR A 31 -31.73 -16.07 -0.56
C THR A 31 -31.99 -16.48 0.89
N SER A 32 -33.26 -16.72 1.25
CA SER A 32 -33.66 -17.11 2.60
C SER A 32 -33.13 -18.50 2.98
N LYS A 33 -33.09 -19.42 1.99
CA LYS A 33 -32.65 -20.81 2.18
C LYS A 33 -31.18 -21.04 1.81
N ALA A 34 -30.41 -19.98 1.56
CA ALA A 34 -29.02 -20.08 1.07
C ALA A 34 -28.09 -20.85 2.03
N VAL A 35 -28.28 -20.69 3.34
CA VAL A 35 -27.47 -21.39 4.36
C VAL A 35 -27.78 -22.89 4.39
N LEU A 36 -29.06 -23.25 4.29
CA LEU A 36 -29.50 -24.65 4.27
C LEU A 36 -29.01 -25.38 3.02
N LEU A 37 -29.05 -24.71 1.86
CA LEU A 37 -28.50 -25.23 0.60
C LEU A 37 -26.99 -25.43 0.68
N HIS A 38 -26.29 -24.53 1.37
CA HIS A 38 -24.85 -24.66 1.61
C HIS A 38 -24.54 -25.91 2.45
N SER A 39 -25.25 -26.12 3.56
CA SER A 39 -25.08 -27.34 4.39
C SER A 39 -25.38 -28.63 3.63
N GLN A 40 -26.46 -28.66 2.84
CA GLN A 40 -26.79 -29.82 2.01
C GLN A 40 -25.72 -30.12 0.94
N LEU A 41 -25.10 -29.09 0.37
CA LEU A 41 -24.00 -29.26 -0.58
C LEU A 41 -22.73 -29.78 0.08
N GLU A 42 -22.43 -29.32 1.30
CA GLU A 42 -21.30 -29.84 2.08
C GLU A 42 -21.47 -31.32 2.39
N GLU A 43 -22.66 -31.74 2.83
CA GLU A 43 -22.98 -33.13 3.13
C GLU A 43 -22.92 -34.03 1.90
N LEU A 44 -23.45 -33.57 0.76
CA LEU A 44 -23.47 -34.35 -0.48
C LEU A 44 -22.11 -34.47 -1.18
N THR A 45 -21.23 -33.47 -1.03
CA THR A 45 -19.99 -33.40 -1.82
C THR A 45 -18.71 -33.53 -1.00
N GLY A 46 -18.78 -33.36 0.32
CA GLY A 46 -17.60 -33.26 1.20
C GLY A 46 -16.68 -32.08 0.87
N HIS A 47 -17.11 -31.14 0.01
CA HIS A 47 -16.31 -29.98 -0.35
C HIS A 47 -16.29 -28.94 0.78
N GLY A 48 -15.16 -28.25 0.92
CA GLY A 48 -15.04 -27.18 1.91
C GLY A 48 -15.99 -26.01 1.66
N SER A 49 -16.41 -25.34 2.73
CA SER A 49 -17.39 -24.24 2.73
C SER A 49 -17.19 -23.18 1.65
N HIS A 50 -15.94 -22.77 1.42
CA HIS A 50 -15.63 -21.77 0.41
C HIS A 50 -15.95 -22.23 -1.02
N ALA A 51 -15.72 -23.50 -1.34
CA ALA A 51 -16.03 -24.07 -2.65
C ALA A 51 -17.54 -24.14 -2.91
N CYS A 52 -18.31 -24.57 -1.90
CA CYS A 52 -19.77 -24.62 -1.95
C CYS A 52 -20.38 -23.23 -2.17
N TRP A 53 -19.91 -22.21 -1.44
CA TRP A 53 -20.37 -20.83 -1.67
C TRP A 53 -20.00 -20.29 -3.05
N ARG A 54 -18.79 -20.60 -3.55
CA ARG A 54 -18.40 -20.22 -4.92
C ARG A 54 -19.25 -20.88 -6.00
N PHE A 55 -19.70 -22.11 -5.78
CA PHE A 55 -20.61 -22.81 -6.68
C PHE A 55 -22.00 -22.17 -6.65
N LEU A 56 -22.56 -21.94 -5.46
CA LEU A 56 -23.84 -21.27 -5.27
C LEU A 56 -23.89 -19.86 -5.90
N GLN A 57 -22.79 -19.10 -5.80
CA GLN A 57 -22.66 -17.78 -6.42
C GLN A 57 -22.82 -17.82 -7.95
N ARG A 58 -22.39 -18.89 -8.64
CA ARG A 58 -22.57 -19.03 -10.10
C ARG A 58 -24.04 -19.12 -10.51
N TYR A 59 -24.90 -19.55 -9.58
CA TYR A 59 -26.35 -19.64 -9.74
C TYR A 59 -27.09 -18.42 -9.15
N GLY A 60 -26.36 -17.35 -8.81
CA GLY A 60 -26.94 -16.12 -8.27
C GLY A 60 -27.37 -16.20 -6.80
N ILE A 61 -27.00 -17.28 -6.09
CA ILE A 61 -27.25 -17.41 -4.65
C ILE A 61 -26.07 -16.78 -3.91
N THR A 62 -26.31 -15.65 -3.28
CA THR A 62 -25.28 -14.93 -2.53
C THR A 62 -25.26 -15.38 -1.08
N ARG A 63 -24.05 -15.50 -0.51
CA ARG A 63 -23.89 -15.76 0.91
C ARG A 63 -24.46 -14.57 1.70
N PRO A 64 -25.33 -14.80 2.71
CA PRO A 64 -25.81 -13.74 3.59
C PRO A 64 -24.65 -12.92 4.17
N GLY A 65 -24.76 -11.59 4.10
CA GLY A 65 -23.73 -10.66 4.61
C GLY A 65 -22.56 -10.36 3.65
N THR A 66 -22.48 -10.99 2.48
CA THR A 66 -21.38 -10.75 1.51
C THR A 66 -21.41 -9.34 0.91
N GLY A 67 -22.60 -8.72 0.81
CA GLY A 67 -22.79 -7.38 0.26
C GLY A 67 -22.54 -6.22 1.24
N LYS A 68 -22.54 -6.47 2.56
CA LYS A 68 -22.26 -5.41 3.56
C LYS A 68 -20.76 -5.26 3.81
N ARG A 69 -19.96 -5.16 2.75
CA ARG A 69 -18.65 -4.52 2.91
C ARG A 69 -18.98 -3.05 3.16
N ARG A 70 -18.80 -2.58 4.39
CA ARG A 70 -18.95 -1.15 4.68
C ARG A 70 -18.02 -0.41 3.73
N CYS A 71 -18.61 0.43 2.89
CA CYS A 71 -17.86 1.41 2.11
C CYS A 71 -17.21 2.36 3.11
N TRP A 72 -15.91 2.53 2.95
CA TRP A 72 -15.13 3.44 3.77
C TRP A 72 -14.91 4.72 2.98
N ASP A 73 -16.02 5.31 2.52
CA ASP A 73 -16.01 6.40 1.55
C ASP A 73 -16.17 7.76 2.24
N ASP A 74 -16.36 7.77 3.56
CA ASP A 74 -16.43 9.01 4.34
C ASP A 74 -15.00 9.50 4.66
N PRO A 75 -14.55 10.61 4.04
CA PRO A 75 -13.24 11.19 4.32
C PRO A 75 -13.09 11.61 5.79
N GLY A 76 -14.20 11.91 6.49
CA GLY A 76 -14.20 12.32 7.89
C GLY A 76 -13.84 11.20 8.88
N ILE A 77 -13.82 9.94 8.45
CA ILE A 77 -13.38 8.82 9.30
C ILE A 77 -11.90 8.99 9.67
N VAL A 78 -11.08 9.43 8.71
CA VAL A 78 -9.64 9.59 8.93
C VAL A 78 -9.40 10.68 9.97
N ASP A 79 -9.95 11.87 9.74
CA ASP A 79 -9.74 13.03 10.61
C ASP A 79 -10.27 12.75 12.02
N PHE A 80 -11.43 12.10 12.14
CA PHE A 80 -11.99 11.73 13.44
C PHE A 80 -11.15 10.69 14.18
N VAL A 81 -10.61 9.68 13.49
CA VAL A 81 -9.70 8.69 14.11
C VAL A 81 -8.42 9.38 14.59
N MET A 82 -7.94 10.40 13.88
CA MET A 82 -6.75 11.14 14.28
C MET A 82 -6.99 12.01 15.51
N GLU A 83 -8.11 12.72 15.57
CA GLU A 83 -8.44 13.62 16.68
C GLU A 83 -8.84 12.87 17.96
N HIS A 84 -9.65 11.82 17.82
CA HIS A 84 -10.32 11.16 18.96
C HIS A 84 -9.82 9.73 19.22
N GLY A 85 -8.97 9.19 18.33
CA GLY A 85 -8.41 7.85 18.44
C GLY A 85 -9.34 6.72 17.98
N TYR A 86 -8.79 5.51 17.90
CA TYR A 86 -9.49 4.33 17.38
C TYR A 86 -10.70 3.88 18.21
N SER A 87 -10.72 4.14 19.53
CA SER A 87 -11.82 3.71 20.40
C SER A 87 -13.07 4.54 20.15
N ALA A 88 -12.94 5.87 20.23
CA ALA A 88 -14.04 6.80 19.94
C ALA A 88 -14.54 6.64 18.50
N ALA A 89 -13.65 6.42 17.53
CA ALA A 89 -14.05 6.15 16.15
C ALA A 89 -14.80 4.82 15.99
N SER A 90 -14.43 3.79 16.77
CA SER A 90 -15.12 2.50 16.77
C SER A 90 -16.57 2.64 17.19
N GLU A 91 -16.83 3.47 18.19
CA GLU A 91 -18.16 3.78 18.71
C GLU A 91 -18.96 4.66 17.72
N LYS A 92 -18.37 5.78 17.27
CA LYS A 92 -19.04 6.72 16.36
C LYS A 92 -19.44 6.10 15.02
N PHE A 93 -18.54 5.33 14.39
CA PHE A 93 -18.79 4.69 13.10
C PHE A 93 -19.34 3.26 13.23
N GLY A 94 -19.55 2.79 14.46
CA GLY A 94 -20.01 1.43 14.79
C GLY A 94 -19.13 0.31 14.21
N CYS A 95 -17.87 0.60 13.89
CA CYS A 95 -16.93 -0.30 13.20
C CYS A 95 -16.05 -1.02 14.23
N SER A 96 -15.60 -2.24 13.94
CA SER A 96 -14.56 -2.88 14.77
C SER A 96 -13.26 -2.07 14.69
N ARG A 97 -12.57 -1.88 15.83
CA ARG A 97 -11.21 -1.31 15.88
C ARG A 97 -10.28 -1.93 14.85
N LYS A 98 -10.31 -3.27 14.67
CA LYS A 98 -9.48 -3.96 13.67
C LYS A 98 -9.80 -3.53 12.23
N ALA A 99 -11.07 -3.24 11.95
CA ALA A 99 -11.51 -2.79 10.63
C ALA A 99 -11.02 -1.35 10.38
N LEU A 100 -11.09 -0.48 11.39
CA LEU A 100 -10.52 0.87 11.36
C LEU A 100 -8.99 0.86 11.17
N TYR A 101 -8.27 0.01 11.90
CA TYR A 101 -6.83 -0.19 11.69
C TYR A 101 -6.52 -0.62 10.26
N SER A 102 -7.26 -1.59 9.73
CA SER A 102 -7.07 -2.10 8.37
C SER A 102 -7.38 -1.02 7.32
N PHE A 103 -8.38 -0.19 7.57
CA PHE A 103 -8.74 0.95 6.71
C PHE A 103 -7.64 2.02 6.71
N MET A 104 -7.24 2.49 7.89
CA MET A 104 -6.16 3.47 8.07
C MET A 104 -4.83 2.98 7.45
N GLN A 105 -4.54 1.68 7.57
CA GLN A 105 -3.36 1.07 6.97
C GLN A 105 -3.40 1.09 5.43
N ARG A 106 -4.57 0.86 4.81
CA ARG A 106 -4.74 0.90 3.34
C ARG A 106 -4.64 2.32 2.80
N GLN A 107 -5.18 3.28 3.53
CA GLN A 107 -5.06 4.70 3.20
C GLN A 107 -3.64 5.24 3.44
N GLN A 108 -2.71 4.39 3.92
CA GLN A 108 -1.36 4.73 4.36
C GLN A 108 -1.28 5.74 5.51
N ARG A 109 -2.39 6.39 5.87
CA ARG A 109 -2.57 7.31 7.00
C ARG A 109 -2.80 6.55 8.30
N GLY A 110 -1.83 5.75 8.73
CA GLY A 110 -1.80 5.28 10.12
C GLY A 110 -1.71 6.47 11.08
N ILE A 111 -2.23 6.32 12.31
CA ILE A 111 -2.00 7.32 13.37
C ILE A 111 -0.50 7.64 13.42
N GLY A 112 -0.17 8.90 13.13
CA GLY A 112 1.19 9.37 12.88
C GLY A 112 1.41 10.01 11.50
N HIS A 113 0.50 9.88 10.52
CA HIS A 113 0.69 10.48 9.18
C HIS A 113 0.24 11.96 9.07
N CYS A 114 -0.23 12.58 10.15
CA CYS A 114 -0.55 14.00 10.13
C CYS A 114 0.65 14.79 10.66
N SER A 115 1.08 15.80 9.90
CA SER A 115 2.12 16.80 10.21
C SER A 115 3.54 16.26 10.50
N GLY A 116 4.28 15.94 9.43
CA GLY A 116 5.75 15.86 9.49
C GLY A 116 6.30 14.96 10.59
N GLN A 117 5.65 13.83 10.85
CA GLN A 117 6.04 12.86 11.86
C GLN A 117 5.93 11.45 11.27
N TYR A 118 6.87 10.58 11.63
CA TYR A 118 7.02 9.23 11.07
C TYR A 118 7.18 8.20 12.17
N GLY A 119 6.32 7.19 12.17
CA GLY A 119 6.49 6.03 13.04
C GLY A 119 7.58 5.08 12.51
N LEU A 120 8.16 4.25 13.40
CA LEU A 120 9.23 3.29 13.02
C LEU A 120 8.84 2.35 11.87
N ASN A 121 7.60 1.83 11.88
CA ASN A 121 7.13 0.94 10.82
C ASN A 121 6.98 1.63 9.47
N GLN A 122 6.76 2.95 9.47
CA GLN A 122 6.69 3.77 8.28
C GLN A 122 8.09 4.03 7.75
N LEU A 123 9.03 4.43 8.61
CA LEU A 123 10.45 4.57 8.26
C LEU A 123 11.03 3.26 7.71
N ARG A 124 10.68 2.11 8.31
CA ARG A 124 11.04 0.79 7.81
C ARG A 124 10.63 0.58 6.34
N LYS A 125 9.41 1.00 5.98
CA LYS A 125 8.88 0.89 4.62
C LYS A 125 9.50 1.92 3.68
N LEU A 126 9.69 3.15 4.14
CA LEU A 126 10.22 4.26 3.36
C LEU A 126 11.71 4.08 3.07
N LEU A 127 12.49 3.71 4.07
CA LEU A 127 13.95 3.54 3.96
C LEU A 127 14.34 2.12 3.53
N SER A 128 13.39 1.18 3.50
CA SER A 128 13.61 -0.25 3.23
C SER A 128 14.68 -0.88 4.12
N VAL A 129 14.76 -0.44 5.37
CA VAL A 129 15.66 -0.98 6.40
C VAL A 129 14.86 -1.76 7.43
N ARG A 130 15.54 -2.60 8.22
CA ARG A 130 14.90 -3.33 9.32
C ARG A 130 14.56 -2.40 10.49
N VAL A 131 13.58 -2.75 11.31
CA VAL A 131 13.16 -1.91 12.45
C VAL A 131 14.28 -1.80 13.47
N GLU A 132 15.00 -2.90 13.66
CA GLU A 132 16.15 -3.02 14.57
C GLU A 132 17.26 -2.05 14.18
N THR A 133 17.48 -1.83 12.87
CA THR A 133 18.44 -0.85 12.37
C THR A 133 18.03 0.58 12.72
N ILE A 134 16.74 0.89 12.63
CA ILE A 134 16.22 2.22 13.00
C ILE A 134 16.32 2.43 14.51
N GLN A 135 16.00 1.40 15.31
CA GLN A 135 16.18 1.45 16.76
C GLN A 135 17.65 1.65 17.14
N TYR A 136 18.57 0.98 16.44
CA TYR A 136 19.99 1.21 16.60
C TYR A 136 20.35 2.69 16.34
N TRP A 137 19.87 3.27 15.23
CA TRP A 137 20.11 4.68 14.93
C TRP A 137 19.60 5.64 16.01
N ILE A 138 18.46 5.32 16.62
CA ILE A 138 17.91 6.10 17.75
C ILE A 138 18.80 5.93 18.98
N SER A 139 19.16 4.69 19.33
CA SER A 139 19.99 4.40 20.52
C SER A 139 21.40 4.98 20.42
N ALA A 140 21.95 5.05 19.21
CA ALA A 140 23.26 5.60 18.92
C ALA A 140 23.23 7.14 18.70
N GLY A 141 22.05 7.77 18.76
CA GLY A 141 21.90 9.22 18.64
C GLY A 141 22.02 9.77 17.22
N TYR A 142 22.01 8.92 16.19
CA TYR A 142 21.99 9.36 14.79
C TYR A 142 20.62 9.88 14.38
N LEU A 143 19.55 9.35 14.97
CA LEU A 143 18.17 9.72 14.67
C LEU A 143 17.43 10.11 15.95
N GLU A 144 17.10 11.39 16.08
CA GLU A 144 16.30 11.88 17.20
C GLU A 144 14.83 11.45 17.03
N ALA A 145 14.30 10.76 18.04
CA ALA A 145 12.92 10.28 18.05
C ALA A 145 12.23 10.67 19.37
N SER A 146 11.03 11.21 19.25
CA SER A 146 10.15 11.50 20.39
C SER A 146 9.35 10.26 20.74
N GLN A 147 9.27 9.93 22.03
CA GLN A 147 8.37 8.89 22.51
C GLN A 147 6.95 9.47 22.64
N GLN A 148 6.00 8.86 21.95
CA GLN A 148 4.58 9.18 22.05
C GLN A 148 3.80 7.95 22.52
N VAL A 149 2.87 8.15 23.45
CA VAL A 149 2.01 7.08 23.96
C VAL A 149 0.71 7.10 23.18
N TYR A 150 0.48 6.07 22.35
CA TYR A 150 -0.77 5.90 21.64
C TYR A 150 -1.49 4.65 22.16
N GLY A 151 -2.70 4.82 22.69
CA GLY A 151 -3.55 3.70 23.13
C GLY A 151 -2.87 2.77 24.15
N GLY A 152 -2.07 3.32 25.06
CA GLY A 152 -1.35 2.57 26.10
C GLY A 152 -0.06 1.90 25.64
N LYS A 153 0.41 2.13 24.40
CA LYS A 153 1.70 1.66 23.91
C LYS A 153 2.62 2.83 23.58
N THR A 154 3.81 2.83 24.15
CA THR A 154 4.87 3.78 23.82
C THR A 154 5.41 3.44 22.43
N THR A 155 5.34 4.41 21.52
CA THR A 155 5.86 4.30 20.15
C THR A 155 6.84 5.44 19.91
N TYR A 156 7.91 5.16 19.17
CA TYR A 156 8.84 6.19 18.74
C TYR A 156 8.32 6.85 17.46
N VAL A 157 8.36 8.18 17.46
CA VAL A 157 7.93 9.04 16.37
C VAL A 157 9.07 9.99 16.02
N VAL A 158 9.42 10.06 14.75
CA VAL A 158 10.53 10.86 14.22
C VAL A 158 9.95 12.03 13.44
N SER A 159 10.39 13.25 13.73
CA SER A 159 9.91 14.44 13.01
C SER A 159 10.56 14.56 11.63
N ASP A 160 9.91 15.32 10.75
CA ASP A 160 10.33 15.53 9.35
C ASP A 160 11.67 16.24 9.26
N ASP A 161 11.85 17.29 10.05
CA ASP A 161 13.11 18.03 10.15
C ASP A 161 14.27 17.11 10.60
N GLN A 162 13.99 16.21 11.55
CA GLN A 162 14.98 15.25 12.04
C GLN A 162 15.31 14.20 10.98
N LEU A 163 14.30 13.73 10.25
CA LEU A 163 14.50 12.81 9.14
C LEU A 163 15.31 13.47 8.01
N ARG A 164 15.04 14.74 7.68
CA ARG A 164 15.81 15.53 6.71
C ARG A 164 17.27 15.65 7.13
N ARG A 165 17.53 16.07 8.37
CA ARG A 165 18.91 16.19 8.91
C ARG A 165 19.65 14.86 8.86
N PHE A 166 19.00 13.78 9.27
CA PHE A 166 19.58 12.44 9.21
C PHE A 166 19.91 12.02 7.77
N LEU A 167 18.99 12.22 6.83
CA LEU A 167 19.19 11.85 5.44
C LEU A 167 20.29 12.70 4.78
N THR A 168 20.34 14.01 5.01
CA THR A 168 21.40 14.85 4.45
C THR A 168 22.78 14.48 4.98
N ARG A 169 22.89 14.08 6.26
CA ARG A 169 24.17 13.79 6.90
C ARG A 169 24.67 12.37 6.66
N GLU A 170 23.79 11.38 6.74
CA GLU A 170 24.17 9.97 6.86
C GLU A 170 23.61 9.06 5.74
N ALA A 171 22.81 9.59 4.80
CA ALA A 171 22.18 8.75 3.76
C ALA A 171 23.20 8.05 2.84
N ALA A 172 24.35 8.65 2.58
CA ALA A 172 25.38 8.06 1.73
C ALA A 172 25.99 6.77 2.32
N ASN A 173 26.06 6.68 3.65
CA ASN A 173 26.75 5.60 4.36
C ASN A 173 25.77 4.55 4.91
N MET A 174 24.61 4.98 5.42
CA MET A 174 23.72 4.12 6.21
C MET A 174 22.45 3.69 5.46
N VAL A 175 22.08 4.38 4.39
CA VAL A 175 20.91 4.03 3.58
C VAL A 175 21.40 3.40 2.28
N PRO A 176 21.10 2.12 1.99
CA PRO A 176 21.49 1.52 0.72
C PRO A 176 20.77 2.22 -0.43
N LEU A 177 21.50 3.09 -1.15
CA LEU A 177 21.02 3.89 -2.29
C LEU A 177 20.87 3.07 -3.59
N ARG A 178 21.22 1.78 -3.58
CA ARG A 178 21.53 1.03 -4.80
C ARG A 178 20.31 0.51 -5.58
N ARG A 179 19.10 0.46 -4.98
CA ARG A 179 17.83 0.05 -5.65
C ARG A 179 16.63 0.69 -4.98
N PHE A 180 15.99 1.64 -5.64
CA PHE A 180 14.76 2.28 -5.16
C PHE A 180 13.52 1.71 -5.88
N PRO A 181 12.50 1.26 -5.15
CA PRO A 181 11.13 1.30 -5.65
C PRO A 181 10.77 2.75 -6.00
N GLU A 182 10.03 2.97 -7.10
CA GLU A 182 9.71 4.30 -7.64
C GLU A 182 9.16 5.28 -6.59
N LYS A 183 8.22 4.81 -5.74
CA LYS A 183 7.64 5.58 -4.63
C LYS A 183 8.64 6.01 -3.55
N ARG A 184 9.74 5.25 -3.39
CA ARG A 184 10.83 5.58 -2.45
C ARG A 184 11.77 6.63 -3.06
N ALA A 185 12.01 6.57 -4.37
CA ALA A 185 12.80 7.58 -5.07
C ALA A 185 12.08 8.94 -5.04
N GLU A 186 10.77 8.96 -5.30
CA GLU A 186 9.93 10.16 -5.20
C GLU A 186 9.97 10.76 -3.79
N PHE A 187 9.71 9.96 -2.76
CA PHE A 187 9.79 10.42 -1.37
C PHE A 187 11.17 10.98 -1.00
N LEU A 188 12.25 10.24 -1.28
CA LEU A 188 13.60 10.71 -0.99
C LEU A 188 13.98 11.93 -1.82
N SER A 189 13.42 12.09 -3.02
CA SER A 189 13.66 13.28 -3.84
C SER A 189 13.07 14.54 -3.20
N THR A 190 11.90 14.43 -2.56
CA THR A 190 11.27 15.54 -1.83
C THR A 190 12.05 15.96 -0.58
N TYR A 191 12.82 15.05 0.03
CA TYR A 191 13.54 15.30 1.28
C TYR A 191 15.04 15.58 1.14
N LEU A 192 15.69 14.99 0.14
CA LEU A 192 17.12 15.19 -0.13
C LEU A 192 17.38 16.35 -1.09
N TYR A 193 16.39 16.76 -1.88
CA TYR A 193 16.52 17.82 -2.86
C TYR A 193 15.57 18.98 -2.57
N ASP A 194 15.93 19.79 -1.58
CA ASP A 194 15.30 21.09 -1.33
C ASP A 194 15.43 21.97 -2.59
N GLU A 195 14.28 22.35 -3.17
CA GLU A 195 13.94 23.32 -4.24
C GLU A 195 14.88 23.52 -5.47
N LYS A 196 16.20 23.40 -5.36
CA LYS A 196 17.17 23.63 -6.43
C LYS A 196 17.26 22.49 -7.46
N HIS A 197 16.72 21.30 -7.16
CA HIS A 197 16.72 20.16 -8.09
C HIS A 197 15.33 19.76 -8.60
N MET A 198 14.36 20.68 -8.62
CA MET A 198 13.20 20.58 -9.52
C MET A 198 13.59 20.45 -11.01
N ASN A 199 14.89 20.52 -11.34
CA ASN A 199 15.47 20.14 -12.63
C ASN A 199 15.82 18.64 -12.77
N LEU A 200 15.40 17.76 -11.84
CA LEU A 200 15.51 16.30 -11.98
C LEU A 200 14.48 15.68 -12.95
N GLY A 201 13.92 16.49 -13.86
CA GLY A 201 13.53 16.03 -15.21
C GLY A 201 14.73 15.60 -16.08
N LEU A 202 15.96 15.74 -15.56
CA LEU A 202 17.20 15.27 -16.18
C LEU A 202 17.91 14.24 -15.29
N LEU A 203 17.24 13.13 -14.96
CA LEU A 203 18.00 11.89 -14.79
C LEU A 203 18.71 11.67 -16.14
N ARG A 204 20.04 11.83 -16.17
CA ARG A 204 20.88 11.47 -17.32
C ARG A 204 20.76 9.97 -17.56
N THR A 205 19.67 9.55 -18.16
CA THR A 205 19.51 8.25 -18.78
C THR A 205 20.59 8.11 -19.84
N ARG A 206 20.91 6.87 -20.18
CA ARG A 206 21.89 6.57 -21.23
C ARG A 206 21.55 7.29 -22.55
N GLU A 207 20.25 7.50 -22.78
CA GLU A 207 19.66 8.23 -23.91
C GLU A 207 19.91 9.73 -23.80
N SER A 208 19.67 10.36 -22.65
CA SER A 208 19.94 11.80 -22.43
C SER A 208 21.44 12.16 -22.57
N LYS A 209 22.35 11.24 -22.23
CA LYS A 209 23.79 11.42 -22.52
C LYS A 209 24.09 11.40 -24.02
N LYS A 210 23.51 10.45 -24.74
CA LYS A 210 23.69 10.30 -26.19
C LYS A 210 23.14 11.52 -26.94
N GLU A 211 21.98 12.03 -26.53
CA GLU A 211 21.36 13.22 -27.11
C GLU A 211 22.18 14.49 -26.82
N GLY A 212 22.71 14.64 -25.61
CA GLY A 212 23.59 15.76 -25.25
C GLY A 212 25.01 15.69 -25.84
N GLU A 213 25.44 14.53 -26.32
CA GLU A 213 26.66 14.39 -27.13
C GLU A 213 26.39 14.78 -28.58
N ALA A 214 25.29 14.27 -29.17
CA ALA A 214 24.87 14.63 -30.52
C ALA A 214 24.62 16.15 -30.69
N TYR A 215 24.02 16.79 -29.68
CA TYR A 215 23.81 18.24 -29.71
C TYR A 215 25.12 19.05 -29.61
N ARG A 216 26.10 18.57 -28.85
CA ARG A 216 27.43 19.22 -28.79
C ARG A 216 28.19 19.07 -30.09
N GLU A 217 28.12 17.90 -30.70
CA GLU A 217 28.75 17.63 -31.99
C GLU A 217 28.10 18.45 -33.12
N TYR A 218 26.76 18.59 -33.09
CA TYR A 218 26.03 19.52 -33.97
C TYR A 218 26.47 20.97 -33.76
N MET A 219 26.56 21.44 -32.52
CA MET A 219 27.00 22.81 -32.20
C MET A 219 28.46 23.05 -32.59
N GLU A 220 29.36 22.08 -32.45
CA GLU A 220 30.75 22.17 -32.89
C GLU A 220 30.87 22.18 -34.42
N SER A 221 30.05 21.40 -35.12
CA SER A 221 29.97 21.42 -36.60
C SER A 221 29.42 22.75 -37.12
N ASN A 222 28.37 23.29 -36.50
CA ASN A 222 27.74 24.55 -36.93
C ASN A 222 28.60 25.78 -36.57
N ARG A 223 29.41 25.70 -35.52
CA ARG A 223 30.31 26.79 -35.12
C ARG A 223 31.50 26.98 -36.08
N GLY A 224 31.78 26.00 -36.94
CA GLY A 224 32.76 26.12 -38.03
C GLY A 224 32.21 26.80 -39.28
N GLU A 225 30.89 26.75 -39.51
CA GLU A 225 30.27 27.33 -40.73
C GLU A 225 29.94 28.82 -40.58
N ASP A 226 29.64 29.31 -39.37
CA ASP A 226 29.37 30.74 -39.12
C ASP A 226 30.63 31.62 -39.15
N SER A 227 31.84 31.05 -39.21
CA SER A 227 33.09 31.82 -39.32
C SER A 227 33.55 32.08 -40.77
N LEU A 228 32.81 31.59 -41.78
CA LEU A 228 33.17 31.76 -43.19
C LEU A 228 32.14 32.57 -44.01
N ALA A 229 31.22 33.28 -43.34
CA ALA A 229 30.17 34.08 -43.99
C ALA A 229 30.40 35.62 -43.91
N ASP A 230 31.59 36.07 -43.53
CA ASP A 230 31.95 37.50 -43.41
C ASP A 230 33.32 37.84 -44.02
N VAL A 231 33.69 37.17 -45.13
CA VAL A 231 34.74 37.64 -46.05
C VAL A 231 34.35 37.32 -47.50
N ASP A 232 33.47 38.16 -48.07
CA ASP A 232 33.70 38.88 -49.35
C ASP A 232 32.52 39.82 -49.67
#